data_AF-A0A0R3WR42-F1
#
_entry.id   AF-A0A0R3WR42-F1
#
_cell.length_a   1.000
_cell.length_b   1.000
_cell.length_c   1.000
_cell.angle_alpha   90.00
_cell.angle_beta   90.00
_cell.angle_gamma   90.00
#
_symmetry.space_group_name_H-M   'P 1'
#
loop_
_entity.id
_entity.type
_entity.pdbx_description
1 polymer ?
#
loop_
_entity_poly.entity_id
_entity_poly.type
_entity_poly.pdbx_seq_one_letter_code
_entity_poly.pdbx_strand_id
1 'polypeptide(L)'
;MVGSKSNVEKNGCQCITIGKLSYRFVIYWTELPTFRLFPIQAQRLCLQRGDITRAVAMEGWRPFHSSYLSEDSIQPKAHVVEGNASRVLSKCVAWWNSENPALNPYERAMFAAQSGNLNALLRAMTSGSWEDLLWAHCRALVESRVDATLRTKIDCGPRADTLSVLGRPQKGLDIEDIGLQLPTSAWLPGSWTLSEAFAKAETVLGWCPINYLLRVAEEDTSFVPPTIRSSEISAFLNRNDRNDTKILSGSEPSSSRHLLLQAMFYAICRGVALREYSELLTAMASVASLFIPQPIREILASGVTNANWPDQLTLDELDCHVLRFLAHFVLCLRLLETGLPNEPCNAVFEAYIITLIVERRYSLVASYVAQLTSPMRQTHWYASFLSSKLPFHLLYPNYKDSVSVSGLKKPEDCRQCLEYAEVAGLDVRSITRAVIRIVRRRFDEQEGLREGALSTSAPLPTSNDITDIVGGDVVAYLTQVDKARIAALDWLVHDRAQRGELLVLANSLIRLFIAMRKFRAARALLDRLPLALLDQLKLKLLQAEAEFDVDVARVAVPPWLANSVREHEALILYLQTRVR
;
A
#
# COMPACT_ATOMS: atom_id res chain seq x y z
N MET A 1 54.91 -22.07 -43.11
CA MET A 1 54.73 -22.98 -41.97
C MET A 1 54.42 -22.14 -40.75
N VAL A 2 53.25 -22.41 -40.17
CA VAL A 2 52.54 -21.59 -39.19
C VAL A 2 53.22 -21.71 -37.82
N GLY A 3 53.58 -20.58 -37.22
CA GLY A 3 54.08 -20.48 -35.85
C GLY A 3 53.33 -19.35 -35.14
N SER A 4 52.13 -19.63 -34.68
CA SER A 4 51.27 -18.72 -33.93
C SER A 4 51.88 -18.49 -32.54
N LYS A 5 52.33 -17.25 -32.30
CA LYS A 5 52.60 -16.72 -30.96
C LYS A 5 51.26 -16.53 -30.24
N SER A 6 50.95 -17.38 -29.26
CA SER A 6 49.87 -17.13 -28.29
C SER A 6 50.46 -16.51 -27.03
N ASN A 7 50.00 -15.29 -26.72
CA ASN A 7 50.22 -14.58 -25.46
C ASN A 7 49.92 -15.49 -24.27
N VAL A 8 50.94 -15.73 -23.45
CA VAL A 8 50.77 -16.21 -22.08
C VAL A 8 50.33 -15.00 -21.26
N GLU A 9 49.02 -14.75 -21.22
CA GLU A 9 48.43 -13.92 -20.18
C GLU A 9 48.68 -14.60 -18.84
N LYS A 10 49.46 -13.92 -18.00
CA LYS A 10 49.55 -14.15 -16.56
C LYS A 10 48.16 -13.93 -15.95
N ASN A 11 47.28 -14.92 -16.03
CA ASN A 11 46.13 -14.99 -15.15
C ASN A 11 46.63 -15.32 -13.75
N GLY A 12 46.88 -14.26 -12.98
CA GLY A 12 47.11 -14.35 -11.56
C GLY A 12 45.98 -15.16 -10.95
N CYS A 13 46.33 -16.33 -10.39
CA CYS A 13 45.52 -17.05 -9.45
C CYS A 13 45.13 -16.10 -8.32
N GLN A 14 44.00 -15.41 -8.47
CA GLN A 14 43.28 -14.88 -7.33
C GLN A 14 42.77 -16.09 -6.56
N CYS A 15 43.57 -16.52 -5.60
CA CYS A 15 43.17 -17.36 -4.48
C CYS A 15 42.01 -16.66 -3.74
N ILE A 16 40.81 -16.75 -4.29
CA ILE A 16 39.57 -16.46 -3.59
C ILE A 16 39.35 -17.67 -2.68
N THR A 17 39.71 -17.48 -1.41
CA THR A 17 39.74 -18.47 -0.34
C THR A 17 38.49 -19.37 -0.35
N ILE A 18 38.73 -20.68 -0.21
CA ILE A 18 37.76 -21.79 -0.23
C ILE A 18 36.51 -21.54 0.65
N GLY A 19 36.60 -20.71 1.69
CA GLY A 19 35.46 -20.27 2.51
C GLY A 19 34.40 -19.43 1.80
N LYS A 20 34.75 -18.60 0.80
CA LYS A 20 33.78 -17.78 0.04
C LYS A 20 32.94 -18.59 -0.96
N LEU A 21 33.46 -19.74 -1.39
CA LEU A 21 32.75 -20.70 -2.25
C LEU A 21 31.81 -21.58 -1.45
N SER A 22 32.19 -21.88 -0.22
CA SER A 22 31.39 -22.66 0.71
C SER A 22 30.16 -21.86 1.22
N TYR A 23 30.27 -20.52 1.37
CA TYR A 23 29.10 -19.62 1.45
C TYR A 23 28.16 -19.79 0.24
N ARG A 24 28.71 -19.84 -0.98
CA ARG A 24 27.90 -20.08 -2.19
C ARG A 24 27.20 -21.45 -2.15
N PHE A 25 27.85 -22.50 -1.66
CA PHE A 25 27.34 -23.88 -1.66
C PHE A 25 26.20 -24.15 -0.67
N VAL A 26 26.20 -23.50 0.49
CA VAL A 26 25.07 -23.57 1.44
C VAL A 26 23.89 -22.82 0.84
N ILE A 27 24.11 -21.61 0.33
CA ILE A 27 23.06 -20.79 -0.28
C ILE A 27 22.39 -21.48 -1.48
N TYR A 28 23.13 -22.26 -2.29
CA TYR A 28 22.55 -23.06 -3.39
C TYR A 28 21.53 -24.13 -2.94
N TRP A 29 21.54 -24.54 -1.67
CA TRP A 29 20.62 -25.54 -1.12
C TRP A 29 19.39 -24.93 -0.44
N THR A 30 19.45 -23.64 -0.08
CA THR A 30 18.61 -23.04 0.98
C THR A 30 17.52 -22.06 0.49
N GLU A 31 17.11 -22.06 -0.79
CA GLU A 31 16.06 -21.12 -1.27
C GLU A 31 14.93 -21.76 -2.11
N LEU A 32 13.71 -21.79 -1.50
CA LEU A 32 12.32 -21.65 -2.01
C LEU A 32 11.82 -22.34 -3.34
N PRO A 33 10.50 -22.55 -3.49
CA PRO A 33 9.79 -23.84 -3.57
C PRO A 33 9.75 -24.50 -4.96
N THR A 34 10.80 -24.40 -5.77
CA THR A 34 10.93 -25.30 -6.93
C THR A 34 11.69 -26.54 -6.52
N PHE A 35 10.96 -27.44 -5.85
CA PHE A 35 11.38 -28.72 -5.27
C PHE A 35 12.19 -29.68 -6.17
N ARG A 36 12.58 -29.28 -7.40
CA ARG A 36 13.29 -30.13 -8.36
C ARG A 36 14.50 -29.49 -9.06
N LEU A 37 14.70 -28.17 -9.11
CA LEU A 37 15.64 -27.57 -10.07
C LEU A 37 17.02 -27.16 -9.50
N PHE A 38 17.11 -26.74 -8.23
CA PHE A 38 18.34 -26.16 -7.67
C PHE A 38 19.37 -27.13 -7.07
N PRO A 39 18.97 -28.22 -6.37
CA PRO A 39 19.91 -29.26 -5.98
C PRO A 39 20.68 -29.80 -7.19
N ILE A 40 20.02 -29.84 -8.35
CA ILE A 40 20.61 -30.23 -9.63
C ILE A 40 21.67 -29.23 -10.11
N GLN A 41 21.48 -27.93 -9.92
CA GLN A 41 22.49 -26.92 -10.25
C GLN A 41 23.69 -26.99 -9.31
N ALA A 42 23.45 -27.16 -8.00
CA ALA A 42 24.49 -27.34 -7.00
C ALA A 42 25.33 -28.60 -7.28
N GLN A 43 24.66 -29.72 -7.56
CA GLN A 43 25.28 -30.98 -7.98
C GLN A 43 26.07 -30.82 -9.27
N ARG A 44 25.51 -30.17 -10.30
CA ARG A 44 26.22 -29.89 -11.56
C ARG A 44 27.48 -29.08 -11.32
N LEU A 45 27.45 -28.09 -10.43
CA LEU A 45 28.61 -27.28 -10.08
C LEU A 45 29.68 -28.11 -9.34
N CYS A 46 29.28 -28.99 -8.43
CA CYS A 46 30.19 -29.94 -7.78
C CYS A 46 30.84 -30.87 -8.81
N LEU A 47 30.06 -31.44 -9.73
CA LEU A 47 30.54 -32.31 -10.80
C LEU A 47 31.49 -31.58 -11.75
N GLN A 48 31.17 -30.35 -12.17
CA GLN A 48 32.04 -29.52 -13.01
C GLN A 48 33.39 -29.20 -12.34
N ARG A 49 33.45 -29.22 -11.02
CA ARG A 49 34.68 -28.99 -10.24
C ARG A 49 35.40 -30.27 -9.83
N GLY A 50 34.89 -31.44 -10.20
CA GLY A 50 35.45 -32.73 -9.80
C GLY A 50 35.17 -33.13 -8.35
N ASP A 51 34.29 -32.42 -7.65
CA ASP A 51 33.90 -32.72 -6.26
C ASP A 51 32.72 -33.69 -6.22
N ILE A 52 33.01 -34.94 -6.63
CA ILE A 52 31.99 -35.98 -6.84
C ILE A 52 31.38 -36.42 -5.50
N THR A 53 32.17 -36.48 -4.43
CA THR A 53 31.70 -36.92 -3.10
C THR A 53 30.66 -35.96 -2.54
N ARG A 54 30.86 -34.64 -2.68
CA ARG A 54 29.84 -33.66 -2.28
C ARG A 54 28.60 -33.74 -3.17
N ALA A 55 28.74 -33.96 -4.48
CA ALA A 55 27.61 -34.15 -5.39
C ALA A 55 26.76 -35.39 -5.01
N VAL A 56 27.40 -36.49 -4.60
CA VAL A 56 26.71 -37.72 -4.15
C VAL A 56 26.06 -37.53 -2.78
N ALA A 57 26.72 -36.86 -1.83
CA ALA A 57 26.11 -36.49 -0.55
C ALA A 57 24.86 -35.62 -0.75
N MET A 58 24.84 -34.82 -1.81
CA MET A 58 23.71 -34.03 -2.27
C MET A 58 22.62 -34.84 -2.99
N GLU A 59 22.67 -36.16 -3.10
CA GLU A 59 21.53 -36.96 -3.62
C GLU A 59 20.64 -37.50 -2.48
N GLY A 60 21.12 -37.48 -1.24
CA GLY A 60 20.41 -38.05 -0.07
C GLY A 60 19.08 -37.39 0.30
N TRP A 61 18.73 -36.26 -0.31
CA TRP A 61 17.45 -35.56 -0.09
C TRP A 61 16.30 -36.11 -0.93
N ARG A 62 16.59 -36.75 -2.08
CA ARG A 62 15.54 -37.21 -2.99
C ARG A 62 14.78 -38.38 -2.37
N PRO A 63 13.46 -38.29 -2.18
CA PRO A 63 12.68 -39.43 -1.73
C PRO A 63 12.74 -40.54 -2.78
N PHE A 64 12.74 -41.79 -2.33
CA PHE A 64 12.69 -42.94 -3.22
C PHE A 64 11.42 -42.91 -4.06
N HIS A 65 11.58 -42.91 -5.37
CA HIS A 65 10.51 -43.02 -6.35
C HIS A 65 10.84 -44.17 -7.29
N SER A 66 9.88 -45.08 -7.45
CA SER A 66 9.95 -46.18 -8.38
C SER A 66 8.69 -46.17 -9.23
N SER A 67 8.87 -46.05 -10.55
CA SER A 67 7.78 -46.17 -11.53
C SER A 67 7.04 -47.52 -11.47
N TYR A 68 7.60 -48.53 -10.78
CA TYR A 68 6.93 -49.82 -10.53
C TYR A 68 5.88 -49.76 -9.41
N LEU A 69 5.89 -48.72 -8.58
CA LEU A 69 5.04 -48.60 -7.38
C LEU A 69 3.98 -47.50 -7.51
N SER A 70 3.98 -46.72 -8.59
CA SER A 70 2.95 -45.70 -8.85
C SER A 70 1.70 -46.36 -9.44
N GLU A 71 0.55 -46.20 -8.78
CA GLU A 71 -0.76 -46.72 -9.24
C GLU A 71 -1.32 -45.99 -10.48
N ASP A 72 -0.57 -45.04 -11.05
CA ASP A 72 -1.00 -44.31 -12.25
C ASP A 72 -0.96 -45.21 -13.50
N SER A 73 -2.12 -45.33 -14.15
CA SER A 73 -2.45 -46.22 -15.28
C SER A 73 -1.71 -45.95 -16.60
N ILE A 74 -0.71 -45.06 -16.60
CA ILE A 74 0.09 -44.74 -17.79
C ILE A 74 1.48 -45.33 -17.59
N GLN A 75 1.76 -46.47 -18.21
CA GLN A 75 3.09 -47.04 -18.18
C GLN A 75 4.10 -46.08 -18.85
N PRO A 76 5.10 -45.56 -18.12
CA PRO A 76 6.11 -44.69 -18.71
C PRO A 76 6.99 -45.47 -19.68
N LYS A 77 7.40 -44.83 -20.78
CA LYS A 77 8.25 -45.42 -21.85
C LYS A 77 9.64 -45.87 -21.39
N ALA A 78 10.05 -45.49 -20.17
CA ALA A 78 11.29 -45.93 -19.53
C ALA A 78 11.05 -46.06 -18.03
N HIS A 79 11.43 -47.20 -17.45
CA HIS A 79 11.39 -47.40 -16.01
C HIS A 79 12.50 -46.58 -15.36
N VAL A 80 12.11 -45.66 -14.49
CA VAL A 80 13.02 -44.81 -13.74
C VAL A 80 12.88 -45.18 -12.25
N VAL A 81 14.01 -45.48 -11.63
CA VAL A 81 14.17 -45.65 -10.17
C VAL A 81 15.10 -44.53 -9.73
N GLU A 82 14.61 -43.65 -8.88
CA GLU A 82 15.34 -42.47 -8.42
C GLU A 82 15.20 -42.31 -6.90
N GLY A 83 16.18 -41.66 -6.28
CA GLY A 83 16.14 -41.29 -4.86
C GLY A 83 16.59 -42.39 -3.89
N ASN A 84 16.51 -42.08 -2.59
CA ASN A 84 17.09 -42.89 -1.53
C ASN A 84 16.03 -43.68 -0.75
N ALA A 85 16.08 -45.02 -0.84
CA ALA A 85 15.20 -45.93 -0.10
C ALA A 85 15.46 -45.92 1.42
N SER A 86 16.68 -45.56 1.84
CA SER A 86 17.09 -45.51 3.25
C SER A 86 17.20 -44.05 3.74
N ARG A 87 16.14 -43.26 3.51
CA ARG A 87 16.09 -41.83 3.89
C ARG A 87 16.41 -41.59 5.36
N VAL A 88 15.91 -42.42 6.27
CA VAL A 88 16.14 -42.30 7.72
C VAL A 88 17.64 -42.40 8.05
N LEU A 89 18.35 -43.37 7.46
CA LEU A 89 19.80 -43.51 7.60
C LEU A 89 20.53 -42.28 7.03
N SER A 90 20.10 -41.79 5.87
CA SER A 90 20.66 -40.57 5.26
C SER A 90 20.53 -39.36 6.16
N LYS A 91 19.38 -39.21 6.83
CA LYS A 91 19.15 -38.16 7.82
C LYS A 91 20.10 -38.30 9.00
N CYS A 92 20.26 -39.51 9.56
CA CYS A 92 21.15 -39.75 10.69
C CYS A 92 22.61 -39.38 10.36
N VAL A 93 23.10 -39.81 9.20
CA VAL A 93 24.46 -39.48 8.74
C VAL A 93 24.62 -37.98 8.53
N ALA A 94 23.64 -37.33 7.89
CA ALA A 94 23.66 -35.87 7.71
C ALA A 94 23.60 -35.12 9.06
N TRP A 95 22.82 -35.60 10.03
CA TRP A 95 22.74 -34.97 11.35
C TRP A 95 24.11 -35.00 12.05
N TRP A 96 24.74 -36.16 12.15
CA TRP A 96 26.04 -36.28 12.81
C TRP A 96 27.16 -35.53 12.07
N ASN A 97 27.12 -35.49 10.74
CA ASN A 97 28.03 -34.66 9.96
C ASN A 97 27.79 -33.14 10.17
N SER A 98 26.56 -32.72 10.46
CA SER A 98 26.29 -31.31 10.79
C SER A 98 26.91 -30.88 12.13
N GLU A 99 27.13 -31.82 13.04
CA GLU A 99 27.73 -31.56 14.36
C GLU A 99 29.25 -31.77 14.36
N ASN A 100 29.79 -32.49 13.38
CA ASN A 100 31.20 -32.83 13.32
C ASN A 100 32.10 -31.58 13.17
N PRO A 101 32.90 -31.23 14.19
CA PRO A 101 33.73 -30.02 14.16
C PRO A 101 34.85 -30.08 13.11
N ALA A 102 35.24 -31.27 12.65
CA ALA A 102 36.28 -31.46 11.63
C ALA A 102 35.83 -31.01 10.23
N LEU A 103 34.51 -30.94 9.99
CA LEU A 103 33.97 -30.46 8.73
C LEU A 103 33.89 -28.95 8.69
N ASN A 104 34.06 -28.40 7.50
CA ASN A 104 33.95 -26.97 7.24
C ASN A 104 32.55 -26.46 7.67
N PRO A 105 32.42 -25.32 8.37
CA PRO A 105 31.13 -24.74 8.77
C PRO A 105 30.01 -24.80 7.72
N TYR A 106 30.35 -24.63 6.46
CA TYR A 106 29.40 -24.66 5.34
C TYR A 106 29.00 -26.08 4.92
N GLU A 107 29.91 -27.03 4.96
CA GLU A 107 29.56 -28.44 4.74
C GLU A 107 28.65 -28.92 5.86
N ARG A 108 28.93 -28.50 7.09
CA ARG A 108 28.04 -28.74 8.24
C ARG A 108 26.67 -28.11 8.02
N ALA A 109 26.60 -26.89 7.51
CA ALA A 109 25.33 -26.21 7.22
C ALA A 109 24.53 -26.92 6.11
N MET A 110 25.20 -27.43 5.07
CA MET A 110 24.58 -28.27 4.04
C MET A 110 23.96 -29.53 4.66
N PHE A 111 24.72 -30.26 5.48
CA PHE A 111 24.21 -31.44 6.17
C PHE A 111 23.13 -31.11 7.21
N ALA A 112 23.21 -29.95 7.85
CA ALA A 112 22.18 -29.44 8.75
C ALA A 112 20.87 -29.15 7.99
N ALA A 113 20.95 -28.57 6.79
CA ALA A 113 19.79 -28.33 5.92
C ALA A 113 19.15 -29.66 5.46
N GLN A 114 19.96 -30.65 5.11
CA GLN A 114 19.47 -31.97 4.71
C GLN A 114 18.80 -32.73 5.87
N SER A 115 19.37 -32.64 7.07
CA SER A 115 18.88 -33.36 8.25
C SER A 115 17.81 -32.61 9.05
N GLY A 116 17.61 -31.32 8.80
CA GLY A 116 16.74 -30.48 9.61
C GLY A 116 17.33 -30.14 10.99
N ASN A 117 18.66 -30.23 11.18
CA ASN A 117 19.31 -29.84 12.43
C ASN A 117 19.29 -28.32 12.61
N LEU A 118 18.29 -27.84 13.34
CA LEU A 118 18.08 -26.41 13.56
C LEU A 118 19.26 -25.74 14.26
N ASN A 119 19.84 -26.36 15.28
CA ASN A 119 20.94 -25.77 16.04
C ASN A 119 22.21 -25.61 15.19
N ALA A 120 22.46 -26.57 14.28
CA ALA A 120 23.57 -26.46 13.33
C ALA A 120 23.28 -25.41 12.23
N LEU A 121 22.02 -25.29 11.77
CA LEU A 121 21.62 -24.25 10.81
C LEU A 121 21.75 -22.84 11.38
N LEU A 122 21.24 -22.60 12.58
CA LEU A 122 21.31 -21.27 13.22
C LEU A 122 22.76 -20.84 13.46
N ARG A 123 23.67 -21.76 13.81
CA ARG A 123 25.10 -21.47 13.94
C ARG A 123 25.77 -21.07 12.61
N ALA A 124 25.24 -21.53 11.48
CA ALA A 124 25.76 -21.21 10.16
C ALA A 124 25.21 -19.87 9.62
N MET A 125 24.09 -19.39 10.16
CA MET A 125 23.45 -18.15 9.74
C MET A 125 24.04 -16.95 10.49
N THR A 126 24.83 -16.17 9.78
CA THR A 126 25.56 -15.02 10.36
C THR A 126 25.00 -13.66 9.92
N SER A 127 23.99 -13.66 9.05
CA SER A 127 23.39 -12.44 8.50
C SER A 127 22.50 -11.72 9.51
N GLY A 128 21.88 -12.45 10.43
CA GLY A 128 20.85 -11.90 11.31
C GLY A 128 19.61 -11.41 10.54
N SER A 129 19.43 -11.82 9.27
CA SER A 129 18.18 -11.53 8.54
C SER A 129 17.07 -12.46 9.02
N TRP A 130 15.87 -11.92 9.11
CA TRP A 130 14.67 -12.68 9.43
C TRP A 130 14.38 -13.76 8.38
N GLU A 131 14.77 -13.54 7.12
CA GLU A 131 14.52 -14.47 6.00
C GLU A 131 15.26 -15.79 6.22
N ASP A 132 16.56 -15.68 6.51
CA ASP A 132 17.46 -16.82 6.70
C ASP A 132 17.03 -17.60 7.97
N LEU A 133 16.70 -16.89 9.06
CA LEU A 133 16.26 -17.48 10.32
C LEU A 133 14.90 -18.18 10.21
N LEU A 134 13.92 -17.54 9.56
CA LEU A 134 12.61 -18.13 9.32
C LEU A 134 12.74 -19.36 8.43
N TRP A 135 13.56 -19.29 7.38
CA TRP A 135 13.83 -20.44 6.53
C TRP A 135 14.42 -21.60 7.34
N ALA A 136 15.36 -21.35 8.26
CA ALA A 136 15.94 -22.38 9.13
C ALA A 136 14.87 -23.13 9.94
N HIS A 137 13.98 -22.37 10.59
CA HIS A 137 12.90 -22.92 11.38
C HIS A 137 11.90 -23.69 10.52
N CYS A 138 11.47 -23.13 9.38
CA CYS A 138 10.58 -23.80 8.44
C CYS A 138 11.20 -25.08 7.87
N ARG A 139 12.49 -25.08 7.56
CA ARG A 139 13.21 -26.25 7.05
C ARG A 139 13.25 -27.37 8.08
N ALA A 140 13.61 -27.07 9.32
CA ALA A 140 13.61 -28.04 10.42
C ALA A 140 12.20 -28.60 10.69
N LEU A 141 11.19 -27.73 10.67
CA LEU A 141 9.78 -28.08 10.80
C LEU A 141 9.32 -29.07 9.72
N VAL A 142 9.58 -28.75 8.44
CA VAL A 142 9.20 -29.60 7.30
C VAL A 142 9.89 -30.96 7.38
N GLU A 143 11.20 -30.98 7.62
CA GLU A 143 11.97 -32.23 7.72
C GLU A 143 11.43 -33.12 8.84
N SER A 144 11.17 -32.56 10.02
CA SER A 144 10.60 -33.35 11.11
C SER A 144 9.20 -33.90 10.79
N ARG A 145 8.32 -33.12 10.15
CA ARG A 145 6.97 -33.59 9.76
C ARG A 145 7.01 -34.66 8.68
N VAL A 146 7.91 -34.53 7.70
CA VAL A 146 8.11 -35.56 6.68
C VAL A 146 8.52 -36.86 7.36
N ASP A 147 9.46 -36.83 8.29
CA ASP A 147 9.88 -38.04 8.98
C ASP A 147 8.83 -38.62 9.91
N ALA A 148 8.10 -37.79 10.65
CA ALA A 148 6.99 -38.26 11.46
C ALA A 148 5.97 -39.01 10.59
N THR A 149 5.63 -38.45 9.43
CA THR A 149 4.70 -39.08 8.47
C THR A 149 5.26 -40.37 7.88
N LEU A 150 6.57 -40.41 7.58
CA LEU A 150 7.20 -41.63 7.08
C LEU A 150 7.23 -42.72 8.16
N ARG A 151 7.52 -42.36 9.41
CA ARG A 151 7.53 -43.30 10.55
C ARG A 151 6.14 -43.85 10.88
N THR A 152 5.07 -43.07 10.67
CA THR A 152 3.71 -43.56 10.88
C THR A 152 3.19 -44.44 9.74
N LYS A 153 3.63 -44.17 8.50
CA LYS A 153 3.16 -44.91 7.31
C LYS A 153 3.98 -46.15 6.98
N ILE A 154 5.29 -46.09 7.21
CA ILE A 154 6.14 -47.25 7.02
C ILE A 154 6.04 -48.02 8.32
N ASP A 155 5.41 -49.20 8.27
CA ASP A 155 5.42 -50.21 9.34
C ASP A 155 6.85 -50.76 9.44
N CYS A 156 7.76 -49.87 9.82
CA CYS A 156 9.12 -50.20 10.10
C CYS A 156 9.03 -50.97 11.41
N GLY A 157 9.14 -52.30 11.36
CA GLY A 157 9.33 -53.09 12.57
C GLY A 157 10.50 -52.55 13.42
N PRO A 158 10.87 -53.19 14.55
CA PRO A 158 11.80 -52.65 15.56
C PRO A 158 13.19 -52.16 15.09
N ARG A 159 13.51 -52.29 13.80
CA ARG A 159 14.68 -51.77 13.07
C ARG A 159 14.57 -50.31 12.61
N ALA A 160 13.40 -49.66 12.74
CA ALA A 160 13.18 -48.25 12.37
C ALA A 160 13.91 -47.27 13.29
N ASP A 161 13.88 -47.60 14.58
CA ASP A 161 14.35 -46.75 15.67
C ASP A 161 15.78 -47.11 16.07
N THR A 162 16.20 -48.35 15.83
CA THR A 162 17.56 -48.82 15.97
C THR A 162 18.09 -49.27 14.61
N LEU A 163 18.85 -48.39 13.96
CA LEU A 163 19.74 -48.74 12.86
C LEU A 163 20.85 -49.68 13.38
N SER A 164 20.50 -50.92 13.69
CA SER A 164 21.45 -52.01 13.81
C SER A 164 21.95 -52.32 12.40
N VAL A 165 23.03 -51.64 12.01
CA VAL A 165 23.70 -51.79 10.70
C VAL A 165 24.32 -53.20 10.54
N LEU A 166 24.38 -54.00 11.60
CA LEU A 166 24.85 -55.38 11.56
C LEU A 166 23.69 -56.36 11.71
N GLY A 167 23.51 -57.20 10.69
CA GLY A 167 22.43 -58.18 10.61
C GLY A 167 22.46 -59.20 11.74
N ARG A 168 21.26 -59.46 12.30
CA ARG A 168 20.92 -60.40 13.39
C ARG A 168 21.62 -60.07 14.72
N PRO A 169 20.89 -59.95 15.85
CA PRO A 169 21.53 -60.09 17.15
C PRO A 169 22.06 -61.52 17.21
N GLN A 170 23.38 -61.69 17.11
CA GLN A 170 23.99 -62.96 17.53
C GLN A 170 23.67 -63.11 19.02
N LYS A 171 22.98 -64.20 19.38
CA LYS A 171 22.74 -64.53 20.79
C LYS A 171 24.09 -64.58 21.50
N GLY A 172 24.30 -63.71 22.49
CA GLY A 172 25.48 -63.71 23.35
C GLY A 172 26.35 -62.45 23.31
N LEU A 173 25.98 -61.41 22.56
CA LEU A 173 26.61 -60.09 22.60
C LEU A 173 25.56 -59.05 22.99
N ASP A 174 25.51 -58.73 24.29
CA ASP A 174 24.80 -57.56 24.82
C ASP A 174 25.60 -56.30 24.41
N ILE A 175 25.53 -55.97 23.12
CA ILE A 175 25.93 -54.66 22.64
C ILE A 175 24.72 -53.78 22.96
N GLU A 176 24.82 -52.95 23.99
CA GLU A 176 23.91 -51.80 24.17
C GLU A 176 23.71 -51.13 22.80
N ASP A 177 22.49 -50.71 22.44
CA ASP A 177 22.16 -50.15 21.12
C ASP A 177 23.04 -48.92 20.75
N ILE A 178 24.29 -49.11 20.32
CA ILE A 178 25.21 -48.07 19.80
C ILE A 178 24.85 -47.75 18.33
N GLY A 179 23.55 -47.71 18.04
CA GLY A 179 23.03 -47.38 16.71
C GLY A 179 23.12 -45.88 16.43
N LEU A 180 23.01 -45.52 15.14
CA LEU A 180 22.86 -44.14 14.64
C LEU A 180 21.52 -43.50 15.09
N GLN A 181 21.28 -43.46 16.40
CA GLN A 181 20.10 -42.85 16.99
C GLN A 181 20.20 -41.33 16.89
N LEU A 182 19.05 -40.68 16.69
CA LEU A 182 18.95 -39.23 16.65
C LEU A 182 18.39 -38.71 17.98
N PRO A 183 18.87 -37.55 18.48
CA PRO A 183 18.34 -36.96 19.69
C PRO A 183 16.86 -36.59 19.51
N THR A 184 16.11 -36.48 20.62
CA THR A 184 14.70 -36.05 20.60
C THR A 184 14.51 -34.68 19.93
N SER A 185 15.52 -33.81 20.00
CA SER A 185 15.57 -32.51 19.32
C SER A 185 15.50 -32.59 17.79
N ALA A 186 15.88 -33.72 17.17
CA ALA A 186 15.77 -33.95 15.73
C ALA A 186 14.32 -34.16 15.26
N TRP A 187 13.43 -34.43 16.20
CA TRP A 187 12.00 -34.72 15.97
C TRP A 187 11.11 -33.62 16.55
N LEU A 188 11.57 -32.90 17.58
CA LEU A 188 10.81 -31.86 18.27
C LEU A 188 10.21 -30.76 17.35
N PRO A 189 10.90 -30.27 16.29
CA PRO A 189 10.33 -29.23 15.42
C PRO A 189 9.03 -29.64 14.72
N GLY A 190 8.72 -30.93 14.61
CA GLY A 190 7.54 -31.43 13.91
C GLY A 190 6.22 -31.06 14.59
N SER A 191 6.25 -30.77 15.89
CA SER A 191 5.08 -30.35 16.67
C SER A 191 4.79 -28.84 16.54
N TRP A 192 5.71 -28.05 15.99
CA TRP A 192 5.53 -26.60 15.93
C TRP A 192 4.53 -26.21 14.85
N THR A 193 3.82 -25.12 15.07
CA THR A 193 3.05 -24.44 14.03
C THR A 193 3.94 -23.48 13.22
N LEU A 194 3.45 -23.02 12.06
CA LEU A 194 4.14 -21.97 11.30
C LEU A 194 4.23 -20.66 12.10
N SER A 195 3.20 -20.33 12.89
CA SER A 195 3.19 -19.18 13.79
C SER A 195 4.31 -19.27 14.84
N GLU A 196 4.51 -20.44 15.44
CA GLU A 196 5.66 -20.67 16.34
C GLU A 196 7.02 -20.55 15.65
N ALA A 197 7.12 -20.89 14.36
CA ALA A 197 8.36 -20.70 13.61
C ALA A 197 8.69 -19.20 13.45
N PHE A 198 7.69 -18.36 13.18
CA PHE A 198 7.84 -16.89 13.18
C PHE A 198 8.22 -16.38 14.57
N ALA A 199 7.50 -16.78 15.62
CA ALA A 199 7.81 -16.36 16.98
C ALA A 199 9.24 -16.75 17.40
N LYS A 200 9.69 -17.95 17.05
CA LYS A 200 11.07 -18.40 17.31
C LYS A 200 12.10 -17.60 16.51
N ALA A 201 11.82 -17.30 15.24
CA ALA A 201 12.68 -16.44 14.45
C ALA A 201 12.82 -15.05 15.11
N GLU A 202 11.72 -14.47 15.57
CA GLU A 202 11.70 -13.19 16.30
C GLU A 202 12.51 -13.25 17.60
N THR A 203 12.43 -14.35 18.36
CA THR A 203 13.26 -14.52 19.57
C THR A 203 14.75 -14.57 19.26
N VAL A 204 15.15 -15.16 18.13
CA VAL A 204 16.56 -15.22 17.70
C VAL A 204 17.01 -13.87 17.13
N LEU A 205 16.12 -13.14 16.44
CA LEU A 205 16.35 -11.77 16.01
C LEU A 205 16.54 -10.81 17.19
N GLY A 206 15.84 -11.06 18.30
CA GLY A 206 15.85 -10.20 19.49
C GLY A 206 14.90 -9.00 19.41
N TRP A 207 14.09 -8.90 18.34
CA TRP A 207 13.09 -7.85 18.15
C TRP A 207 11.96 -8.36 17.24
N CYS A 208 10.78 -7.73 17.36
CA CYS A 208 9.62 -8.03 16.53
C CYS A 208 9.41 -6.91 15.50
N PRO A 209 9.49 -7.19 14.19
CA PRO A 209 9.36 -6.14 13.17
C PRO A 209 7.98 -5.48 13.13
N ILE A 210 6.90 -6.17 13.51
CA ILE A 210 5.56 -5.56 13.55
C ILE A 210 5.47 -4.50 14.67
N ASN A 211 6.07 -4.78 15.82
CA ASN A 211 6.13 -3.84 16.95
C ASN A 211 7.01 -2.63 16.63
N TYR A 212 8.09 -2.85 15.86
CA TYR A 212 8.92 -1.75 15.37
C TYR A 212 8.11 -0.78 14.50
N LEU A 213 7.31 -1.28 13.55
CA LEU A 213 6.47 -0.43 12.70
C LEU A 213 5.46 0.41 13.51
N LEU A 214 4.84 -0.18 14.52
CA LEU A 214 3.91 0.53 15.40
C LEU A 214 4.61 1.63 16.20
N ARG A 215 5.77 1.34 16.80
CA ARG A 215 6.54 2.32 17.59
C ARG A 215 7.13 3.46 16.77
N VAL A 216 7.57 3.18 15.54
CA VAL A 216 8.09 4.21 14.64
C VAL A 216 6.99 5.21 14.27
N ALA A 217 5.74 4.76 14.16
CA ALA A 217 4.62 5.65 13.92
C ALA A 217 4.26 6.52 15.15
N GLU A 218 4.59 6.06 16.37
CA GLU A 218 4.39 6.81 17.63
C GLU A 218 5.56 7.77 17.95
N GLU A 219 6.54 7.90 17.05
CA GLU A 219 7.76 8.71 17.25
C GLU A 219 8.56 8.32 18.51
N ASP A 220 8.44 7.06 18.96
CA ASP A 220 9.16 6.57 20.13
C ASP A 220 10.65 6.37 19.82
N THR A 221 11.47 7.27 20.35
CA THR A 221 12.93 7.31 20.14
C THR A 221 13.70 6.32 21.00
N SER A 222 13.03 5.53 21.85
CA SER A 222 13.67 4.56 22.74
C SER A 222 14.24 3.32 22.04
N PHE A 223 13.81 3.05 20.81
CA PHE A 223 14.23 1.86 20.07
C PHE A 223 15.55 2.10 19.31
N VAL A 224 16.60 1.39 19.71
CA VAL A 224 17.87 1.36 18.98
C VAL A 224 17.71 0.45 17.75
N PRO A 225 17.81 0.98 16.52
CA PRO A 225 17.64 0.17 15.32
C PRO A 225 18.74 -0.90 15.25
N PRO A 226 18.39 -2.19 15.06
CA PRO A 226 19.39 -3.24 14.94
C PRO A 226 20.19 -3.06 13.66
N THR A 227 21.48 -3.42 13.69
CA THR A 227 22.32 -3.45 12.50
C THR A 227 21.92 -4.64 11.63
N ILE A 228 21.03 -4.40 10.66
CA ILE A 228 20.65 -5.43 9.70
C ILE A 228 21.74 -5.56 8.64
N ARG A 229 22.19 -6.80 8.40
CA ARG A 229 22.99 -7.14 7.22
C ARG A 229 22.05 -7.64 6.13
N SER A 230 22.39 -7.37 4.86
CA SER A 230 21.66 -7.95 3.74
C SER A 230 21.58 -9.46 3.92
N SER A 231 20.39 -10.03 3.76
CA SER A 231 20.25 -11.48 3.72
C SER A 231 21.23 -12.07 2.70
N GLU A 232 21.90 -13.14 3.11
CA GLU A 232 22.82 -13.87 2.23
C GLU A 232 22.05 -14.45 1.03
N ILE A 233 20.76 -14.75 1.24
CA ILE A 233 19.80 -15.18 0.24
C ILE A 233 19.54 -14.05 -0.79
N SER A 234 19.13 -12.87 -0.32
CA SER A 234 18.89 -11.71 -1.20
C SER A 234 20.14 -11.26 -1.97
N ALA A 235 21.31 -11.28 -1.31
CA ALA A 235 22.59 -10.94 -1.93
C ALA A 235 23.02 -11.93 -3.03
N PHE A 236 22.44 -13.14 -3.03
CA PHE A 236 22.69 -14.17 -4.05
C PHE A 236 21.74 -14.04 -5.25
N LEU A 237 20.42 -13.89 -5.02
CA LEU A 237 19.43 -13.72 -6.09
C LEU A 237 19.71 -12.49 -6.96
N ASN A 238 20.12 -11.38 -6.35
CA ASN A 238 20.33 -10.10 -7.03
C ASN A 238 21.73 -9.94 -7.63
N ARG A 239 22.44 -11.05 -7.92
CA ARG A 239 23.84 -11.00 -8.39
C ARG A 239 24.05 -10.36 -9.76
N ASN A 240 23.01 -10.29 -10.60
CA ASN A 240 23.12 -9.66 -11.92
C ASN A 240 23.15 -8.12 -11.85
N ASP A 241 22.61 -7.52 -10.78
CA ASP A 241 22.53 -6.04 -10.63
C ASP A 241 23.75 -5.45 -9.89
N ARG A 242 24.67 -6.30 -9.40
CA ARG A 242 25.85 -5.87 -8.64
C ARG A 242 26.94 -5.23 -9.48
N ASN A 243 26.85 -5.26 -10.81
CA ASN A 243 27.79 -4.56 -11.67
C ASN A 243 27.47 -3.06 -11.81
N ASP A 244 26.23 -2.63 -11.53
CA ASP A 244 25.83 -1.22 -11.69
C ASP A 244 25.78 -0.42 -10.37
N THR A 245 25.79 -1.10 -9.21
CA THR A 245 25.63 -0.45 -7.89
C THR A 245 26.93 -0.13 -7.15
N LYS A 246 28.09 -0.27 -7.80
CA LYS A 246 29.40 0.06 -7.21
C LYS A 246 29.84 1.52 -7.38
N ILE A 247 29.03 2.33 -8.05
CA ILE A 247 29.17 3.79 -8.09
C ILE A 247 28.01 4.31 -7.23
N LEU A 248 28.28 5.25 -6.32
CA LEU A 248 27.39 5.76 -5.24
C LEU A 248 27.62 5.12 -3.85
N SER A 249 28.87 4.82 -3.48
CA SER A 249 29.26 4.82 -2.06
C SER A 249 29.62 6.25 -1.66
N GLY A 250 28.66 6.99 -1.10
CA GLY A 250 28.90 8.34 -0.61
C GLY A 250 27.66 9.07 -0.10
N SER A 251 27.02 8.56 0.96
CA SER A 251 26.35 9.33 2.04
C SER A 251 25.44 8.39 2.87
N GLU A 252 25.73 8.21 4.16
CA GLU A 252 24.71 7.81 5.15
C GLU A 252 23.87 9.06 5.49
N PRO A 253 22.52 8.97 5.61
CA PRO A 253 21.81 8.05 6.49
C PRO A 253 20.65 7.32 5.78
N SER A 254 20.88 6.07 5.37
CA SER A 254 19.90 5.23 4.63
C SER A 254 19.47 3.98 5.41
N SER A 255 19.96 3.79 6.65
CA SER A 255 19.70 2.61 7.47
C SER A 255 18.27 2.53 8.03
N SER A 256 17.70 3.66 8.48
CA SER A 256 16.35 3.69 9.08
C SER A 256 15.25 3.41 8.05
N ARG A 257 15.34 4.00 6.86
CA ARG A 257 14.39 3.77 5.76
C ARG A 257 14.48 2.35 5.21
N HIS A 258 15.69 1.80 5.10
CA HIS A 258 15.88 0.42 4.69
C HIS A 258 15.29 -0.58 5.71
N LEU A 259 15.55 -0.36 6.99
CA LEU A 259 14.97 -1.13 8.10
C LEU A 259 13.44 -1.05 8.10
N LEU A 260 12.86 0.13 7.84
CA LEU A 260 11.41 0.31 7.71
C LEU A 260 10.82 -0.58 6.61
N LEU A 261 11.41 -0.54 5.41
CA LEU A 261 10.94 -1.33 4.27
C LEU A 261 11.11 -2.84 4.52
N GLN A 262 12.20 -3.25 5.16
CA GLN A 262 12.41 -4.66 5.54
C GLN A 262 11.40 -5.13 6.59
N ALA A 263 11.09 -4.30 7.59
CA ALA A 263 10.08 -4.61 8.59
C ALA A 263 8.67 -4.70 7.97
N MET A 264 8.35 -3.82 7.01
CA MET A 264 7.11 -3.91 6.23
C MET A 264 7.04 -5.20 5.42
N PHE A 265 8.12 -5.54 4.72
CA PHE A 265 8.19 -6.77 3.93
C PHE A 265 8.01 -8.02 4.80
N TYR A 266 8.66 -8.06 5.98
CA TYR A 266 8.44 -9.10 6.98
C TYR A 266 6.97 -9.19 7.40
N ALA A 267 6.38 -8.07 7.81
CA ALA A 267 5.01 -8.02 8.30
C ALA A 267 4.02 -8.54 7.25
N ILE A 268 4.20 -8.13 5.98
CA ILE A 268 3.39 -8.61 4.86
C ILE A 268 3.56 -10.12 4.67
N CYS A 269 4.79 -10.63 4.67
CA CYS A 269 5.05 -12.05 4.52
C CYS A 269 4.44 -12.87 5.66
N ARG A 270 4.59 -12.41 6.92
CA ARG A 270 3.99 -13.04 8.10
C ARG A 270 2.47 -13.05 8.02
N GLY A 271 1.86 -11.89 7.74
CA GLY A 271 0.40 -11.77 7.66
C GLY A 271 -0.21 -12.62 6.55
N VAL A 272 0.43 -12.68 5.38
CA VAL A 272 -0.02 -13.56 4.27
C VAL A 272 0.18 -15.04 4.59
N ALA A 273 1.32 -15.41 5.18
CA ALA A 273 1.62 -16.81 5.50
C ALA A 273 0.71 -17.37 6.60
N LEU A 274 0.36 -16.56 7.60
CA LEU A 274 -0.52 -16.95 8.71
C LEU A 274 -2.00 -16.63 8.45
N ARG A 275 -2.31 -15.86 7.39
CA ARG A 275 -3.64 -15.26 7.12
C ARG A 275 -4.17 -14.40 8.28
N GLU A 276 -3.26 -13.71 8.96
CA GLU A 276 -3.54 -12.79 10.06
C GLU A 276 -3.34 -11.34 9.59
N TYR A 277 -4.43 -10.67 9.21
CA TYR A 277 -4.34 -9.34 8.57
C TYR A 277 -4.58 -8.15 9.51
N SER A 278 -5.14 -8.36 10.70
CA SER A 278 -5.54 -7.25 11.59
C SER A 278 -4.35 -6.41 12.06
N GLU A 279 -3.36 -7.05 12.67
CA GLU A 279 -2.13 -6.39 13.15
C GLU A 279 -1.29 -5.85 12.00
N LEU A 280 -1.20 -6.61 10.90
CA LEU A 280 -0.51 -6.19 9.68
C LEU A 280 -1.09 -4.88 9.14
N LEU A 281 -2.40 -4.83 8.89
CA LEU A 281 -3.04 -3.66 8.29
C LEU A 281 -2.94 -2.45 9.22
N THR A 282 -3.05 -2.65 10.54
CA THR A 282 -2.87 -1.59 11.53
C THR A 282 -1.46 -1.01 11.49
N ALA A 283 -0.43 -1.86 11.46
CA ALA A 283 0.97 -1.44 11.34
C ALA A 283 1.28 -0.78 9.99
N MET A 284 0.70 -1.25 8.89
CA MET A 284 0.87 -0.62 7.58
C MET A 284 0.19 0.75 7.52
N ALA A 285 -1.01 0.88 8.10
CA ALA A 285 -1.75 2.13 8.13
C ALA A 285 -1.02 3.21 8.93
N SER A 286 -0.43 2.85 10.08
CA SER A 286 0.32 3.80 10.91
C SER A 286 1.55 4.34 10.18
N VAL A 287 2.29 3.46 9.48
CA VAL A 287 3.50 3.80 8.74
C VAL A 287 3.21 4.46 7.38
N ALA A 288 2.03 4.25 6.78
CA ALA A 288 1.68 4.85 5.48
C ALA A 288 1.83 6.40 5.49
N SER A 289 1.53 7.03 6.63
CA SER A 289 1.69 8.49 6.82
C SER A 289 3.14 8.98 6.82
N LEU A 290 4.12 8.09 7.04
CA LEU A 290 5.55 8.40 7.06
C LEU A 290 6.13 8.55 5.65
N PHE A 291 5.54 7.89 4.66
CA PHE A 291 5.87 8.05 3.23
C PHE A 291 5.28 9.31 2.62
N ILE A 292 4.60 10.12 3.43
CA ILE A 292 3.99 11.37 3.02
C ILE A 292 4.78 12.53 3.64
N PRO A 293 5.14 13.57 2.85
CA PRO A 293 5.78 14.77 3.37
C PRO A 293 4.95 15.45 4.47
N GLN A 294 5.61 16.04 5.46
CA GLN A 294 5.00 16.71 6.61
C GLN A 294 3.84 17.68 6.29
N PRO A 295 3.93 18.60 5.29
CA PRO A 295 2.82 19.52 5.01
C PRO A 295 1.54 18.79 4.57
N ILE A 296 1.67 17.60 4.00
CA ILE A 296 0.54 16.78 3.60
C ILE A 296 0.04 15.94 4.78
N ARG A 297 0.94 15.47 5.66
CA ARG A 297 0.56 14.74 6.87
C ARG A 297 -0.34 15.57 7.78
N GLU A 298 -0.07 16.87 7.88
CA GLU A 298 -0.91 17.81 8.62
C GLU A 298 -2.33 17.93 8.04
N ILE A 299 -2.48 17.80 6.71
CA ILE A 299 -3.80 17.80 6.05
C ILE A 299 -4.58 16.51 6.41
N LEU A 300 -3.91 15.37 6.47
CA LEU A 300 -4.53 14.12 6.93
C LEU A 300 -4.99 14.24 8.40
N ALA A 301 -4.16 14.82 9.26
CA ALA A 301 -4.45 14.96 10.69
C ALA A 301 -5.56 15.99 10.99
N SER A 302 -5.58 17.11 10.26
CA SER A 302 -6.56 18.20 10.46
C SER A 302 -7.90 17.96 9.78
N GLY A 303 -8.02 16.89 8.97
CA GLY A 303 -9.20 16.57 8.18
C GLY A 303 -9.23 17.34 6.87
N VAL A 304 -9.66 16.66 5.81
CA VAL A 304 -9.55 17.16 4.43
C VAL A 304 -10.43 18.40 4.17
N THR A 305 -11.36 18.78 5.05
CA THR A 305 -12.33 19.88 4.82
C THR A 305 -11.68 21.20 4.44
N ASN A 306 -10.55 21.53 5.07
CA ASN A 306 -9.82 22.77 4.85
C ASN A 306 -8.46 22.52 4.18
N ALA A 307 -8.30 21.36 3.53
CA ALA A 307 -7.10 21.01 2.80
C ALA A 307 -6.75 22.11 1.79
N ASN A 308 -5.55 22.65 1.94
CA ASN A 308 -4.90 23.47 0.94
C ASN A 308 -3.79 22.64 0.30
N TRP A 309 -4.02 22.14 -0.90
CA TRP A 309 -3.05 21.25 -1.55
C TRP A 309 -1.82 22.07 -2.00
N PRO A 310 -0.60 21.65 -1.63
CA PRO A 310 0.60 22.35 -2.07
C PRO A 310 0.77 22.24 -3.60
N ASP A 311 0.99 23.38 -4.26
CA ASP A 311 1.09 23.45 -5.73
C ASP A 311 2.46 23.02 -6.29
N GLN A 312 3.50 23.11 -5.47
CA GLN A 312 4.88 22.75 -5.78
C GLN A 312 5.43 21.84 -4.68
N LEU A 313 5.16 20.54 -4.79
CA LEU A 313 5.79 19.54 -3.93
C LEU A 313 6.36 18.43 -4.82
N THR A 314 7.66 18.23 -4.74
CA THR A 314 8.33 17.07 -5.34
C THR A 314 8.23 15.91 -4.36
N LEU A 315 7.55 14.83 -4.76
CA LEU A 315 7.48 13.60 -3.99
C LEU A 315 8.67 12.71 -4.33
N ASP A 316 9.12 11.91 -3.36
CA ASP A 316 10.11 10.85 -3.59
C ASP A 316 9.45 9.74 -4.42
N GLU A 317 10.09 9.32 -5.51
CA GLU A 317 9.57 8.27 -6.40
C GLU A 317 9.40 6.95 -5.66
N LEU A 318 10.32 6.65 -4.73
CA LEU A 318 10.27 5.44 -3.92
C LEU A 318 9.04 5.42 -3.02
N ASP A 319 8.76 6.52 -2.33
CA ASP A 319 7.63 6.64 -1.42
C ASP A 319 6.30 6.51 -2.18
N CYS A 320 6.21 7.10 -3.38
CA CYS A 320 5.07 6.93 -4.27
C CYS A 320 4.88 5.47 -4.71
N HIS A 321 5.98 4.77 -5.01
CA HIS A 321 5.94 3.36 -5.37
C HIS A 321 5.52 2.46 -4.21
N VAL A 322 5.98 2.75 -2.99
CA VAL A 322 5.59 2.02 -1.77
C VAL A 322 4.11 2.21 -1.48
N LEU A 323 3.60 3.45 -1.49
CA LEU A 323 2.18 3.73 -1.26
C LEU A 323 1.29 3.11 -2.36
N ARG A 324 1.74 3.16 -3.61
CA ARG A 324 1.08 2.45 -4.72
C ARG A 324 1.01 0.94 -4.43
N PHE A 325 2.13 0.32 -4.05
CA PHE A 325 2.15 -1.10 -3.73
C PHE A 325 1.18 -1.43 -2.58
N LEU A 326 1.20 -0.66 -1.49
CA LEU A 326 0.29 -0.86 -0.35
C LEU A 326 -1.19 -0.74 -0.77
N ALA A 327 -1.55 0.27 -1.56
CA ALA A 327 -2.92 0.42 -2.04
C ALA A 327 -3.37 -0.78 -2.88
N HIS A 328 -2.53 -1.25 -3.80
CA HIS A 328 -2.85 -2.43 -4.62
C HIS A 328 -2.86 -3.73 -3.81
N PHE A 329 -1.97 -3.84 -2.82
CA PHE A 329 -1.97 -4.97 -1.89
C PHE A 329 -3.29 -5.05 -1.12
N VAL A 330 -3.76 -3.93 -0.56
CA VAL A 330 -5.07 -3.86 0.12
C VAL A 330 -6.23 -4.17 -0.84
N LEU A 331 -6.18 -3.71 -2.09
CA LEU A 331 -7.19 -4.08 -3.10
C LEU A 331 -7.22 -5.58 -3.35
N CYS A 332 -6.05 -6.19 -3.59
CA CYS A 332 -5.95 -7.64 -3.78
C CYS A 332 -6.43 -8.41 -2.56
N LEU A 333 -6.09 -7.97 -1.34
CA LEU A 333 -6.58 -8.61 -0.11
C LEU A 333 -8.10 -8.54 0.00
N ARG A 334 -8.73 -7.40 -0.31
CA ARG A 334 -10.20 -7.26 -0.29
C ARG A 334 -10.91 -8.17 -1.30
N LEU A 335 -10.24 -8.55 -2.39
CA LEU A 335 -10.78 -9.50 -3.36
C LEU A 335 -10.66 -10.96 -2.90
N LEU A 336 -9.65 -11.28 -2.10
CA LEU A 336 -9.32 -12.65 -1.70
C LEU A 336 -9.89 -13.04 -0.33
N GLU A 337 -10.03 -12.07 0.58
CA GLU A 337 -10.31 -12.31 2.00
C GLU A 337 -11.56 -11.55 2.47
N THR A 338 -12.32 -12.18 3.36
CA THR A 338 -13.52 -11.58 3.97
C THR A 338 -13.24 -11.10 5.40
N GLY A 339 -13.82 -9.96 5.81
CA GLY A 339 -13.72 -9.48 7.19
C GLY A 339 -12.48 -8.65 7.52
N LEU A 340 -11.89 -7.99 6.53
CA LEU A 340 -10.75 -7.09 6.75
C LEU A 340 -11.16 -5.82 7.52
N PRO A 341 -10.28 -5.30 8.41
CA PRO A 341 -10.56 -4.08 9.14
C PRO A 341 -10.63 -2.87 8.20
N ASN A 342 -11.76 -2.17 8.23
CA ASN A 342 -12.06 -1.08 7.29
C ASN A 342 -11.20 0.17 7.51
N GLU A 343 -10.99 0.58 8.76
CA GLU A 343 -10.22 1.79 9.08
C GLU A 343 -8.76 1.76 8.60
N PRO A 344 -7.95 0.73 8.89
CA PRO A 344 -6.57 0.70 8.39
C PRO A 344 -6.51 0.60 6.86
N CYS A 345 -7.45 -0.11 6.22
CA CYS A 345 -7.53 -0.12 4.76
C CYS A 345 -7.82 1.28 4.20
N ASN A 346 -8.77 2.00 4.80
CA ASN A 346 -9.10 3.35 4.38
C ASN A 346 -7.91 4.30 4.58
N ALA A 347 -7.20 4.22 5.71
CA ALA A 347 -6.02 5.04 5.97
C ALA A 347 -4.93 4.88 4.88
N VAL A 348 -4.69 3.64 4.41
CA VAL A 348 -3.77 3.38 3.29
C VAL A 348 -4.27 4.02 1.99
N PHE A 349 -5.56 3.91 1.68
CA PHE A 349 -6.13 4.58 0.51
C PHE A 349 -6.08 6.09 0.61
N GLU A 350 -6.40 6.67 1.76
CA GLU A 350 -6.36 8.10 2.03
C GLU A 350 -4.95 8.67 1.79
N ALA A 351 -3.93 7.97 2.31
CA ALA A 351 -2.52 8.28 2.07
C ALA A 351 -2.18 8.29 0.56
N TYR A 352 -2.57 7.24 -0.17
CA TYR A 352 -2.28 7.13 -1.60
C TYR A 352 -3.10 8.11 -2.47
N ILE A 353 -4.37 8.34 -2.15
CA ILE A 353 -5.25 9.30 -2.84
C ILE A 353 -4.62 10.68 -2.81
N ILE A 354 -4.07 11.11 -1.68
CA ILE A 354 -3.40 12.40 -1.61
C ILE A 354 -2.18 12.46 -2.53
N THR A 355 -1.35 11.41 -2.55
CA THR A 355 -0.20 11.39 -3.45
C THR A 355 -0.62 11.56 -4.92
N LEU A 356 -1.71 10.91 -5.35
CA LEU A 356 -2.27 11.08 -6.69
C LEU A 356 -2.75 12.51 -6.98
N ILE A 357 -3.34 13.18 -5.98
CA ILE A 357 -3.80 14.57 -6.09
C ILE A 357 -2.61 15.53 -6.30
N VAL A 358 -1.53 15.30 -5.56
CA VAL A 358 -0.30 16.12 -5.61
C VAL A 358 0.46 15.89 -6.91
N GLU A 359 0.56 14.64 -7.38
CA GLU A 359 1.14 14.28 -8.69
C GLU A 359 0.25 14.68 -9.89
N ARG A 360 -0.92 15.25 -9.64
CA ARG A 360 -1.89 15.71 -10.66
C ARG A 360 -2.44 14.59 -11.55
N ARG A 361 -2.46 13.35 -11.07
CA ARG A 361 -3.05 12.19 -11.76
C ARG A 361 -4.55 12.08 -11.49
N TYR A 362 -5.32 13.09 -11.88
CA TYR A 362 -6.73 13.25 -11.50
C TYR A 362 -7.66 12.14 -12.00
N SER A 363 -7.34 11.51 -13.14
CA SER A 363 -8.12 10.40 -13.70
C SER A 363 -8.25 9.20 -12.75
N LEU A 364 -7.23 8.97 -11.93
CA LEU A 364 -7.18 7.83 -11.02
C LEU A 364 -7.86 8.12 -9.67
N VAL A 365 -7.93 9.39 -9.26
CA VAL A 365 -8.45 9.79 -7.94
C VAL A 365 -9.87 9.26 -7.71
N ALA A 366 -10.76 9.40 -8.70
CA ALA A 366 -12.13 8.90 -8.59
C ALA A 366 -12.19 7.39 -8.32
N SER A 367 -11.37 6.61 -9.05
CA SER A 367 -11.35 5.15 -8.95
C SER A 367 -10.89 4.66 -7.58
N TYR A 368 -9.91 5.32 -6.96
CA TYR A 368 -9.42 4.97 -5.61
C TYR A 368 -10.33 5.51 -4.51
N VAL A 369 -10.94 6.69 -4.69
CA VAL A 369 -11.93 7.21 -3.73
C VAL A 369 -13.14 6.28 -3.65
N ALA A 370 -13.59 5.71 -4.77
CA ALA A 370 -14.68 4.73 -4.78
C ALA A 370 -14.40 3.46 -3.95
N GLN A 371 -13.12 3.16 -3.66
CA GLN A 371 -12.72 2.02 -2.84
C GLN A 371 -12.87 2.30 -1.33
N LEU A 372 -13.10 3.54 -0.90
CA LEU A 372 -13.32 3.83 0.53
C LEU A 372 -14.65 3.21 0.99
N THR A 373 -14.66 2.53 2.14
CA THR A 373 -15.83 1.72 2.57
C THR A 373 -17.11 2.56 2.79
N SER A 374 -16.99 3.81 3.22
CA SER A 374 -18.14 4.65 3.58
C SER A 374 -18.49 5.67 2.48
N PRO A 375 -19.74 5.71 1.98
CA PRO A 375 -20.15 6.66 0.93
C PRO A 375 -20.08 8.12 1.40
N MET A 376 -20.27 8.37 2.71
CA MET A 376 -20.08 9.70 3.28
C MET A 376 -18.61 10.13 3.20
N ARG A 377 -17.68 9.20 3.47
CA ARG A 377 -16.24 9.44 3.36
C ARG A 377 -15.82 9.65 1.91
N GLN A 378 -16.33 8.83 0.98
CA GLN A 378 -16.11 9.01 -0.47
C GLN A 378 -16.52 10.42 -0.92
N THR A 379 -17.75 10.81 -0.57
CA THR A 379 -18.31 12.13 -0.89
C THR A 379 -17.43 13.24 -0.33
N HIS A 380 -17.03 13.11 0.93
CA HIS A 380 -16.22 14.10 1.64
C HIS A 380 -14.85 14.30 1.01
N TRP A 381 -14.15 13.21 0.71
CA TRP A 381 -12.82 13.23 0.11
C TRP A 381 -12.84 13.80 -1.30
N TYR A 382 -13.75 13.32 -2.15
CA TYR A 382 -13.85 13.83 -3.52
C TYR A 382 -14.29 15.29 -3.56
N ALA A 383 -15.26 15.67 -2.71
CA ALA A 383 -15.70 17.06 -2.62
C ALA A 383 -14.57 17.98 -2.13
N SER A 384 -13.75 17.55 -1.17
CA SER A 384 -12.61 18.35 -0.74
C SER A 384 -11.58 18.51 -1.87
N PHE A 385 -11.24 17.43 -2.58
CA PHE A 385 -10.38 17.46 -3.76
C PHE A 385 -10.85 18.49 -4.79
N LEU A 386 -12.14 18.49 -5.14
CA LEU A 386 -12.72 19.46 -6.09
C LEU A 386 -12.73 20.88 -5.51
N SER A 387 -13.04 21.05 -4.22
CA SER A 387 -13.17 22.36 -3.57
C SER A 387 -11.84 23.11 -3.49
N SER A 388 -10.73 22.41 -3.28
CA SER A 388 -9.39 23.03 -3.21
C SER A 388 -8.82 23.40 -4.58
N LYS A 389 -9.46 22.99 -5.68
CA LYS A 389 -9.03 23.33 -7.04
C LYS A 389 -9.78 24.52 -7.64
N LEU A 390 -10.67 25.17 -6.87
CA LEU A 390 -11.16 26.51 -7.20
C LEU A 390 -9.96 27.48 -7.27
N PRO A 391 -9.89 28.40 -8.26
CA PRO A 391 -8.68 29.16 -8.54
C PRO A 391 -8.09 29.81 -7.28
N PHE A 392 -6.82 29.55 -6.99
CA PHE A 392 -6.13 29.96 -5.74
C PHE A 392 -6.11 31.50 -5.54
N HIS A 393 -6.01 32.27 -6.64
CA HIS A 393 -6.16 33.72 -6.61
C HIS A 393 -7.57 34.15 -6.16
N LEU A 394 -8.59 33.28 -6.24
CA LEU A 394 -9.95 33.52 -5.72
C LEU A 394 -10.06 33.33 -4.20
N LEU A 395 -9.14 32.61 -3.59
CA LEU A 395 -9.19 32.20 -2.17
C LEU A 395 -8.17 32.94 -1.28
N TYR A 396 -7.07 33.47 -1.83
CA TYR A 396 -6.02 34.16 -1.06
C TYR A 396 -5.66 35.56 -1.62
N PRO A 397 -6.16 36.65 -1.01
CA PRO A 397 -6.08 38.00 -1.59
C PRO A 397 -4.76 38.76 -1.39
N ASN A 398 -3.82 38.28 -0.55
CA ASN A 398 -2.65 39.06 -0.12
C ASN A 398 -1.30 38.62 -0.72
N TYR A 399 -1.27 37.65 -1.62
CA TYR A 399 -0.02 37.14 -2.21
C TYR A 399 0.08 37.56 -3.68
N LYS A 400 0.67 38.74 -3.93
CA LYS A 400 0.67 39.40 -5.24
C LYS A 400 1.81 38.95 -6.18
N ASP A 401 2.74 38.12 -5.71
CA ASP A 401 3.99 37.86 -6.43
C ASP A 401 4.21 36.40 -6.89
N SER A 402 3.23 35.50 -6.75
CA SER A 402 3.35 34.18 -7.40
C SER A 402 2.78 34.19 -8.81
N VAL A 403 3.69 34.09 -9.77
CA VAL A 403 3.59 33.52 -11.11
C VAL A 403 2.34 32.63 -11.30
N SER A 404 1.72 32.74 -12.47
CA SER A 404 0.50 32.04 -12.91
C SER A 404 0.58 30.50 -12.85
N VAL A 405 0.43 29.90 -11.67
CA VAL A 405 0.49 28.45 -11.39
C VAL A 405 -0.95 27.92 -11.19
N SER A 406 -1.62 27.41 -12.23
CA SER A 406 -1.82 25.98 -12.54
C SER A 406 -2.63 25.12 -11.54
N GLY A 407 -3.51 25.70 -10.73
CA GLY A 407 -4.80 25.05 -10.42
C GLY A 407 -5.66 25.02 -11.70
N LEU A 408 -6.53 24.03 -11.89
CA LEU A 408 -7.33 23.78 -13.11
C LEU A 408 -7.67 25.10 -13.83
N LYS A 409 -6.91 25.42 -14.88
CA LYS A 409 -6.99 26.75 -15.51
C LYS A 409 -8.29 26.89 -16.32
N LYS A 410 -9.06 25.80 -16.49
CA LYS A 410 -10.23 25.74 -17.35
C LYS A 410 -11.41 25.02 -16.69
N PRO A 411 -12.65 25.49 -16.93
CA PRO A 411 -13.88 24.80 -16.50
C PRO A 411 -14.05 23.42 -17.13
N GLU A 412 -13.32 23.12 -18.21
CA GLU A 412 -13.24 21.82 -18.87
C GLU A 412 -12.70 20.73 -17.94
N ASP A 413 -11.71 21.05 -17.10
CA ASP A 413 -11.10 20.07 -16.22
C ASP A 413 -12.04 19.67 -15.06
N CYS A 414 -12.91 20.59 -14.61
CA CYS A 414 -13.94 20.29 -13.61
C CYS A 414 -14.98 19.30 -14.15
N ARG A 415 -15.40 19.48 -15.41
CA ARG A 415 -16.33 18.55 -16.07
C ARG A 415 -15.72 17.16 -16.19
N GLN A 416 -14.46 17.09 -16.62
CA GLN A 416 -13.73 15.84 -16.74
C GLN A 416 -13.60 15.10 -15.40
N CYS A 417 -13.37 15.82 -14.30
CA CYS A 417 -13.39 15.21 -12.96
C CYS A 417 -14.78 14.70 -12.54
N LEU A 418 -15.87 15.35 -12.94
CA LEU A 418 -17.21 14.84 -12.67
C LEU A 418 -17.50 13.58 -13.50
N GLU A 419 -17.05 13.54 -14.76
CA GLU A 419 -17.14 12.34 -15.61
C GLU A 419 -16.37 11.16 -15.01
N TYR A 420 -15.15 11.39 -14.49
CA TYR A 420 -14.41 10.33 -13.79
C TYR A 420 -15.15 9.83 -12.53
N ALA A 421 -15.83 10.72 -11.81
CA ALA A 421 -16.62 10.33 -10.64
C ALA A 421 -17.82 9.46 -11.04
N GLU A 422 -18.50 9.81 -12.13
CA GLU A 422 -19.62 9.05 -12.68
C GLU A 422 -19.17 7.65 -13.13
N VAL A 423 -18.06 7.54 -13.88
CA VAL A 423 -17.49 6.25 -14.31
C VAL A 423 -17.07 5.38 -13.12
N ALA A 424 -16.53 5.99 -12.07
CA ALA A 424 -16.16 5.28 -10.85
C ALA A 424 -17.35 4.87 -9.97
N GLY A 425 -18.59 5.27 -10.32
CA GLY A 425 -19.80 4.97 -9.55
C GLY A 425 -19.99 5.82 -8.29
N LEU A 426 -19.32 6.98 -8.21
CA LEU A 426 -19.50 7.92 -7.10
C LEU A 426 -20.80 8.73 -7.26
N ASP A 427 -21.43 9.10 -6.13
CA ASP A 427 -22.63 9.95 -6.15
C ASP A 427 -22.27 11.41 -6.44
N VAL A 428 -22.29 11.76 -7.72
CA VAL A 428 -22.03 13.11 -8.24
C VAL A 428 -22.93 14.17 -7.57
N ARG A 429 -24.19 13.83 -7.23
CA ARG A 429 -25.13 14.77 -6.62
C ARG A 429 -24.74 15.10 -5.18
N SER A 430 -24.40 14.08 -4.40
CA SER A 430 -23.92 14.29 -3.03
C SER A 430 -22.58 15.02 -3.00
N ILE A 431 -21.69 14.72 -3.95
CA ILE A 431 -20.39 15.39 -4.11
C ILE A 431 -20.56 16.88 -4.39
N THR A 432 -21.31 17.25 -5.43
CA THR A 432 -21.50 18.66 -5.82
C THR A 432 -22.16 19.49 -4.70
N ARG A 433 -23.13 18.90 -3.98
CA ARG A 433 -23.71 19.51 -2.77
C ARG A 433 -22.66 19.69 -1.67
N ALA A 434 -21.81 18.69 -1.45
CA ALA A 434 -20.75 18.77 -0.45
C ALA A 434 -19.70 19.84 -0.81
N VAL A 435 -19.31 19.98 -2.09
CA VAL A 435 -18.41 21.05 -2.55
C VAL A 435 -18.97 22.41 -2.18
N ILE A 436 -20.24 22.67 -2.47
CA ILE A 436 -20.90 23.95 -2.14
C ILE A 436 -20.92 24.19 -0.63
N ARG A 437 -21.22 23.16 0.17
CA ARG A 437 -21.20 23.27 1.64
C ARG A 437 -19.81 23.62 2.17
N ILE A 438 -18.75 23.00 1.61
CA ILE A 438 -17.36 23.30 1.99
C ILE A 438 -17.01 24.75 1.64
N VAL A 439 -17.33 25.20 0.42
CA VAL A 439 -17.07 26.59 -0.01
C VAL A 439 -17.82 27.60 0.86
N ARG A 440 -19.08 27.31 1.20
CA ARG A 440 -19.89 28.17 2.09
C ARG A 440 -19.33 28.22 3.51
N ARG A 441 -18.92 27.07 4.07
CA ARG A 441 -18.35 27.01 5.42
C ARG A 441 -17.04 27.80 5.51
N ARG A 442 -16.14 27.65 4.54
CA ARG A 442 -14.88 28.42 4.48
C ARG A 442 -15.14 29.93 4.46
N PHE A 443 -16.27 30.36 3.90
CA PHE A 443 -16.69 31.76 3.95
C PHE A 443 -17.17 32.20 5.33
N ASP A 444 -18.07 31.44 5.95
CA ASP A 444 -18.67 31.83 7.24
C ASP A 444 -17.56 32.01 8.30
N GLU A 445 -16.52 31.18 8.22
CA GLU A 445 -15.30 31.29 9.04
C GLU A 445 -14.47 32.57 8.73
N GLN A 446 -14.38 33.00 7.47
CA GLN A 446 -13.65 34.22 7.06
C GLN A 446 -14.35 35.53 7.43
N GLU A 447 -15.69 35.60 7.35
CA GLU A 447 -16.41 36.80 7.79
C GLU A 447 -16.52 36.92 9.30
N GLY A 448 -16.69 35.81 10.04
CA GLY A 448 -16.67 35.84 11.51
C GLY A 448 -15.34 36.36 12.08
N LEU A 449 -14.21 36.06 11.43
CA LEU A 449 -12.90 36.60 11.79
C LEU A 449 -12.77 38.12 11.52
N ARG A 450 -13.45 38.64 10.50
CA ARG A 450 -13.45 40.08 10.17
C ARG A 450 -14.35 40.88 11.12
N GLU A 451 -15.53 40.36 11.47
CA GLU A 451 -16.42 41.00 12.45
C GLU A 451 -15.82 41.00 13.86
N GLY A 452 -15.11 39.93 14.25
CA GLY A 452 -14.36 39.88 15.51
C GLY A 452 -13.25 40.95 15.60
N ALA A 453 -12.59 41.26 14.49
CA ALA A 453 -11.55 42.30 14.44
C ALA A 453 -12.10 43.74 14.39
N LEU A 454 -13.32 43.94 13.87
CA LEU A 454 -14.02 45.23 13.83
C LEU A 454 -14.73 45.59 15.15
N SER A 455 -14.69 44.70 16.14
CA SER A 455 -15.24 44.92 17.49
C SER A 455 -14.38 45.82 18.38
N THR A 456 -13.25 46.35 17.87
CA THR A 456 -12.51 47.46 18.51
C THR A 456 -12.72 48.74 17.69
N SER A 457 -13.68 49.55 18.13
CA SER A 457 -13.98 50.92 17.69
C SER A 457 -14.06 51.17 16.17
N ALA A 458 -15.23 50.94 15.58
CA ALA A 458 -15.62 51.69 14.39
C ALA A 458 -16.03 53.12 14.80
N PRO A 459 -15.43 54.20 14.26
CA PRO A 459 -15.92 55.55 14.50
C PRO A 459 -17.28 55.73 13.80
N LEU A 460 -18.22 56.40 14.48
CA LEU A 460 -19.50 56.79 13.89
C LEU A 460 -19.28 57.62 12.61
N PRO A 461 -20.15 57.48 11.59
CA PRO A 461 -20.08 58.30 10.40
C PRO A 461 -20.37 59.75 10.78
N THR A 462 -19.43 60.64 10.49
CA THR A 462 -19.61 62.08 10.60
C THR A 462 -20.56 62.55 9.50
N SER A 463 -21.52 63.38 9.92
CA SER A 463 -22.53 64.01 9.08
C SER A 463 -21.88 64.92 8.04
N ASN A 464 -21.70 64.45 6.81
CA ASN A 464 -21.63 65.26 5.58
C ASN A 464 -21.46 64.32 4.37
N ASP A 465 -22.55 63.69 3.92
CA ASP A 465 -22.82 63.28 2.53
C ASP A 465 -24.17 62.55 2.48
N ILE A 466 -25.26 63.32 2.62
CA ILE A 466 -26.64 62.82 2.63
C ILE A 466 -27.14 62.48 1.20
N THR A 467 -26.34 62.70 0.15
CA THR A 467 -26.78 62.49 -1.24
C THR A 467 -26.33 61.19 -1.91
N ASP A 468 -25.44 60.39 -1.33
CA ASP A 468 -24.99 59.11 -1.94
C ASP A 468 -25.63 57.84 -1.34
N ILE A 469 -26.55 58.00 -0.38
CA ILE A 469 -27.12 56.89 0.40
C ILE A 469 -28.23 56.11 -0.34
N VAL A 470 -28.71 56.62 -1.49
CA VAL A 470 -29.97 56.12 -2.11
C VAL A 470 -29.77 55.18 -3.31
N GLY A 471 -28.61 55.10 -3.96
CA GLY A 471 -28.50 54.30 -5.20
C GLY A 471 -27.24 53.45 -5.39
N GLY A 472 -26.15 53.74 -4.67
CA GLY A 472 -24.84 53.19 -4.95
C GLY A 472 -24.60 51.77 -4.43
N ASP A 473 -23.84 50.99 -5.20
CA ASP A 473 -23.26 49.70 -4.78
C ASP A 473 -22.26 49.96 -3.64
N VAL A 474 -22.36 49.25 -2.51
CA VAL A 474 -21.46 49.47 -1.34
C VAL A 474 -20.00 49.14 -1.70
N VAL A 475 -19.79 48.23 -2.64
CA VAL A 475 -18.47 47.89 -3.17
C VAL A 475 -18.51 47.97 -4.70
N ALA A 476 -17.72 48.86 -5.29
CA ALA A 476 -17.69 49.05 -6.74
C ALA A 476 -17.14 47.83 -7.51
N TYR A 477 -16.41 46.93 -6.87
CA TYR A 477 -15.82 45.75 -7.51
C TYR A 477 -16.34 44.46 -6.88
N LEU A 478 -16.53 43.42 -7.71
CA LEU A 478 -16.80 42.07 -7.21
C LEU A 478 -15.64 41.63 -6.32
N THR A 479 -15.92 41.43 -5.03
CA THR A 479 -14.90 40.88 -4.15
C THR A 479 -14.53 39.49 -4.64
N GLN A 480 -13.28 39.13 -4.42
CA GLN A 480 -12.74 37.88 -4.89
C GLN A 480 -13.47 36.66 -4.28
N VAL A 481 -13.99 36.84 -3.07
CA VAL A 481 -14.85 35.91 -2.34
C VAL A 481 -16.24 35.77 -3.00
N ASP A 482 -16.84 36.87 -3.43
CA ASP A 482 -18.12 36.86 -4.15
C ASP A 482 -17.98 36.10 -5.48
N LYS A 483 -16.85 36.27 -6.17
CA LYS A 483 -16.52 35.50 -7.38
C LYS A 483 -16.37 34.01 -7.09
N ALA A 484 -15.76 33.60 -5.97
CA ALA A 484 -15.64 32.18 -5.60
C ALA A 484 -17.00 31.53 -5.31
N ARG A 485 -17.92 32.27 -4.67
CA ARG A 485 -19.31 31.82 -4.40
C ARG A 485 -20.10 31.64 -5.68
N ILE A 486 -20.03 32.64 -6.56
CA ILE A 486 -20.62 32.55 -7.89
C ILE A 486 -19.99 31.35 -8.61
N ALA A 487 -18.67 31.17 -8.50
CA ALA A 487 -17.90 30.08 -9.13
C ALA A 487 -18.33 28.67 -8.69
N ALA A 488 -18.69 28.50 -7.42
CA ALA A 488 -19.10 27.21 -6.86
C ALA A 488 -20.45 26.72 -7.39
N LEU A 489 -21.29 27.60 -7.94
CA LEU A 489 -22.57 27.19 -8.53
C LEU A 489 -22.42 26.44 -9.86
N ASP A 490 -21.28 26.59 -10.55
CA ASP A 490 -21.05 25.84 -11.80
C ASP A 490 -21.04 24.32 -11.60
N TRP A 491 -20.70 23.86 -10.39
CA TRP A 491 -20.74 22.44 -10.06
C TRP A 491 -22.15 21.85 -10.20
N LEU A 492 -23.21 22.63 -9.97
CA LEU A 492 -24.61 22.19 -10.13
C LEU A 492 -25.14 22.37 -11.55
N VAL A 493 -24.45 23.14 -12.39
CA VAL A 493 -24.88 23.37 -13.78
C VAL A 493 -24.72 22.08 -14.62
N HIS A 494 -23.83 21.18 -14.21
CA HIS A 494 -23.53 19.94 -14.90
C HIS A 494 -24.70 18.95 -14.92
N ASP A 495 -25.35 18.68 -13.77
CA ASP A 495 -26.48 17.74 -13.68
C ASP A 495 -27.83 18.45 -13.92
N ARG A 496 -28.59 17.98 -14.93
CA ARG A 496 -29.94 18.48 -15.23
C ARG A 496 -30.93 18.29 -14.07
N ALA A 497 -30.72 17.29 -13.23
CA ALA A 497 -31.57 17.02 -12.07
C ALA A 497 -31.39 18.06 -10.96
N GLN A 498 -30.21 18.68 -10.85
CA GLN A 498 -29.90 19.66 -9.79
C GLN A 498 -30.30 21.10 -10.14
N ARG A 499 -30.90 21.35 -11.31
CA ARG A 499 -31.30 22.70 -11.76
C ARG A 499 -32.25 23.42 -10.81
N GLY A 500 -33.15 22.68 -10.16
CA GLY A 500 -34.03 23.27 -9.14
C GLY A 500 -33.23 23.75 -7.93
N GLU A 501 -32.27 22.95 -7.46
CA GLU A 501 -31.39 23.31 -6.34
C GLU A 501 -30.45 24.47 -6.69
N LEU A 502 -29.93 24.49 -7.92
CA LEU A 502 -29.15 25.62 -8.45
C LEU A 502 -29.95 26.92 -8.34
N LEU A 503 -31.24 26.91 -8.72
CA LEU A 503 -32.10 28.09 -8.65
C LEU A 503 -32.33 28.54 -7.20
N VAL A 504 -32.59 27.61 -6.29
CA VAL A 504 -32.75 27.90 -4.85
C VAL A 504 -31.50 28.56 -4.28
N LEU A 505 -30.32 28.01 -4.59
CA LEU A 505 -29.05 28.53 -4.11
C LEU A 505 -28.71 29.88 -4.75
N ALA A 506 -29.00 30.06 -6.04
CA ALA A 506 -28.87 31.34 -6.72
C ALA A 506 -29.76 32.41 -6.06
N ASN A 507 -31.04 32.12 -5.81
CA ASN A 507 -31.94 33.04 -5.10
C ASN A 507 -31.39 33.39 -3.71
N SER A 508 -30.88 32.41 -2.97
CA SER A 508 -30.30 32.65 -1.65
C SER A 508 -29.10 33.63 -1.70
N LEU A 509 -28.21 33.48 -2.68
CA LEU A 509 -27.07 34.37 -2.87
C LEU A 509 -27.48 35.74 -3.39
N ILE A 510 -28.45 35.82 -4.30
CA ILE A 510 -28.99 37.10 -4.78
C ILE A 510 -29.61 37.89 -3.61
N ARG A 511 -30.40 37.23 -2.75
CA ARG A 511 -30.95 37.87 -1.53
C ARG A 511 -29.84 38.40 -0.62
N LEU A 512 -28.80 37.60 -0.40
CA LEU A 512 -27.64 38.01 0.40
C LEU A 512 -26.93 39.22 -0.22
N PHE A 513 -26.66 39.20 -1.52
CA PHE A 513 -26.02 40.31 -2.22
C PHE A 513 -26.88 41.57 -2.22
N ILE A 514 -28.20 41.45 -2.36
CA ILE A 514 -29.13 42.59 -2.23
C ILE A 514 -29.11 43.15 -0.81
N ALA A 515 -29.15 42.29 0.21
CA ALA A 515 -29.09 42.71 1.62
C ALA A 515 -27.77 43.44 1.94
N MET A 516 -26.65 42.96 1.41
CA MET A 516 -25.34 43.59 1.52
C MET A 516 -25.14 44.79 0.58
N ARG A 517 -26.16 45.17 -0.21
CA ARG A 517 -26.08 46.20 -1.26
C ARG A 517 -24.89 46.01 -2.23
N LYS A 518 -24.63 44.75 -2.60
CA LYS A 518 -23.64 44.29 -3.61
C LYS A 518 -24.32 43.94 -4.94
N PHE A 519 -24.89 44.93 -5.63
CA PHE A 519 -25.74 44.71 -6.80
C PHE A 519 -24.97 44.20 -8.03
N ARG A 520 -23.71 44.62 -8.23
CA ARG A 520 -22.85 44.06 -9.30
C ARG A 520 -22.62 42.56 -9.13
N ALA A 521 -22.50 42.08 -7.90
CA ALA A 521 -22.34 40.65 -7.62
C ALA A 521 -23.62 39.86 -7.92
N ALA A 522 -24.79 40.42 -7.57
CA ALA A 522 -26.08 39.83 -7.91
C ALA A 522 -26.29 39.72 -9.43
N ARG A 523 -25.88 40.75 -10.20
CA ARG A 523 -25.95 40.72 -11.67
C ARG A 523 -24.98 39.72 -12.29
N ALA A 524 -23.73 39.72 -11.85
CA ALA A 524 -22.74 38.76 -12.33
C ALA A 524 -23.14 37.29 -12.06
N LEU A 525 -23.90 37.05 -10.99
CA LEU A 525 -24.50 35.76 -10.72
C LEU A 525 -25.59 35.41 -11.76
N LEU A 526 -26.49 36.34 -12.08
CA LEU A 526 -27.53 36.14 -13.10
C LEU A 526 -26.92 35.85 -14.48
N ASP A 527 -25.91 36.60 -14.88
CA ASP A 527 -25.22 36.43 -16.18
C ASP A 527 -24.57 35.04 -16.32
N ARG A 528 -24.26 34.40 -15.19
CA ARG A 528 -23.60 33.09 -15.15
C ARG A 528 -24.58 31.92 -15.13
N LEU A 529 -25.86 32.16 -14.87
CA LEU A 529 -26.89 31.12 -14.93
C LEU A 529 -27.18 30.76 -16.40
N PRO A 530 -27.50 29.50 -16.71
CA PRO A 530 -27.91 29.14 -18.07
C PRO A 530 -29.12 29.96 -18.50
N LEU A 531 -29.06 30.61 -19.68
CA LEU A 531 -30.12 31.50 -20.19
C LEU A 531 -31.50 30.83 -20.22
N ALA A 532 -31.55 29.53 -20.55
CA ALA A 532 -32.79 28.75 -20.60
C ALA A 532 -33.15 28.07 -19.26
N LEU A 533 -32.45 28.33 -18.15
CA LEU A 533 -32.71 27.67 -16.86
C LEU A 533 -34.14 27.91 -16.38
N LEU A 534 -34.57 29.18 -16.37
CA LEU A 534 -35.88 29.57 -15.89
C LEU A 534 -36.99 29.01 -16.79
N ASP A 535 -36.83 29.10 -18.10
CA ASP A 535 -37.79 28.59 -19.08
C ASP A 535 -37.91 27.07 -19.03
N GLN A 536 -36.80 26.35 -18.87
CA GLN A 536 -36.80 24.90 -18.70
C GLN A 536 -37.50 24.47 -17.40
N LEU A 537 -37.32 25.21 -16.31
CA LEU A 537 -37.99 24.92 -15.04
C LEU A 537 -39.49 25.24 -15.12
N LYS A 538 -39.88 26.35 -15.75
CA LYS A 538 -41.29 26.68 -16.02
C LYS A 538 -41.96 25.63 -16.90
N LEU A 539 -41.29 25.19 -17.97
CA LEU A 539 -41.81 24.15 -18.84
C LEU A 539 -42.04 22.85 -18.06
N LYS A 540 -41.12 22.47 -17.17
CA LYS A 540 -41.31 21.30 -16.29
C LYS A 540 -42.50 21.45 -15.35
N LEU A 541 -42.75 22.65 -14.82
CA LEU A 541 -43.94 22.92 -13.99
C LEU A 541 -45.23 22.75 -14.80
N LEU A 542 -45.27 23.34 -16.01
CA LEU A 542 -46.42 23.26 -16.91
C LEU A 542 -46.67 21.82 -17.42
N GLN A 543 -45.61 21.06 -17.70
CA GLN A 543 -45.72 19.65 -18.09
C GLN A 543 -46.32 18.80 -16.97
N ALA A 544 -45.89 19.02 -15.72
CA ALA A 544 -46.45 18.31 -14.58
C ALA A 544 -47.93 18.68 -14.33
N GLU A 545 -48.32 19.93 -14.58
CA GLU A 545 -49.72 20.41 -14.53
C GLU A 545 -50.60 19.86 -15.67
N ALA A 546 -50.00 19.46 -16.79
CA ALA A 546 -50.71 18.88 -17.94
C ALA A 546 -50.83 17.35 -17.86
N GLU A 547 -49.86 16.66 -17.26
CA GLU A 547 -49.84 15.20 -17.10
C GLU A 547 -50.68 14.70 -15.91
N PHE A 548 -50.96 15.56 -14.93
CA PHE A 548 -51.71 15.24 -13.71
C PHE A 548 -52.78 16.30 -13.44
N ASP A 549 -53.93 15.92 -12.88
CA ASP A 549 -54.96 16.87 -12.43
C ASP A 549 -54.35 17.88 -11.43
N VAL A 550 -54.85 19.12 -11.38
CA VAL A 550 -54.18 20.29 -10.76
C VAL A 550 -53.72 20.01 -9.31
N ASP A 551 -54.51 19.24 -8.57
CA ASP A 551 -54.21 18.88 -7.18
C ASP A 551 -53.16 17.76 -7.04
N VAL A 552 -53.04 16.87 -8.02
CA VAL A 552 -52.04 15.78 -8.07
C VAL A 552 -50.71 16.29 -8.63
N ALA A 553 -50.74 17.20 -9.61
CA ALA A 553 -49.56 17.89 -10.14
C ALA A 553 -48.82 18.69 -9.05
N ARG A 554 -49.56 19.33 -8.14
CA ARG A 554 -49.03 20.05 -6.98
C ARG A 554 -48.34 19.15 -5.94
N VAL A 555 -48.64 17.85 -5.94
CA VAL A 555 -47.98 16.84 -5.11
C VAL A 555 -46.77 16.24 -5.83
N ALA A 556 -46.84 16.08 -7.16
CA ALA A 556 -45.76 15.53 -7.98
C ALA A 556 -44.57 16.49 -8.15
N VAL A 557 -44.83 17.80 -8.23
CA VAL A 557 -43.79 18.82 -8.23
C VAL A 557 -43.49 19.27 -6.80
N PRO A 558 -42.22 19.32 -6.37
CA PRO A 558 -41.90 19.82 -5.05
C PRO A 558 -42.35 21.28 -4.88
N PRO A 559 -43.14 21.61 -3.82
CA PRO A 559 -43.74 22.94 -3.65
C PRO A 559 -42.71 24.06 -3.52
N TRP A 560 -41.48 23.74 -3.09
CA TRP A 560 -40.38 24.69 -3.05
C TRP A 560 -39.95 25.17 -4.43
N LEU A 561 -40.08 24.35 -5.48
CA LEU A 561 -39.60 24.68 -6.83
C LEU A 561 -40.43 25.79 -7.46
N ALA A 562 -41.75 25.70 -7.37
CA ALA A 562 -42.66 26.74 -7.86
C ALA A 562 -42.46 28.08 -7.12
N ASN A 563 -42.17 28.02 -5.82
CA ASN A 563 -41.84 29.21 -5.04
C ASN A 563 -40.51 29.83 -5.49
N SER A 564 -39.47 29.02 -5.71
CA SER A 564 -38.17 29.51 -6.16
C SER A 564 -38.22 30.13 -7.56
N VAL A 565 -39.04 29.60 -8.47
CA VAL A 565 -39.25 30.20 -9.81
C VAL A 565 -39.87 31.59 -9.68
N ARG A 566 -40.95 31.73 -8.91
CA ARG A 566 -41.62 33.04 -8.68
C ARG A 566 -40.70 34.04 -7.97
N GLU A 567 -39.94 33.58 -6.98
CA GLU A 567 -38.95 34.40 -6.28
C GLU A 567 -37.86 34.89 -7.24
N HIS A 568 -37.36 34.02 -8.12
CA HIS A 568 -36.31 34.40 -9.07
C HIS A 568 -36.78 35.50 -10.03
N GLU A 569 -38.02 35.41 -10.53
CA GLU A 569 -38.63 36.46 -11.37
C GLU A 569 -38.71 37.80 -10.63
N ALA A 570 -39.17 37.79 -9.38
CA ALA A 570 -39.26 38.99 -8.56
C ALA A 570 -37.88 39.62 -8.31
N LEU A 571 -36.85 38.80 -8.06
CA LEU A 571 -35.47 39.26 -7.88
C LEU A 571 -34.89 39.87 -9.16
N ILE A 572 -35.17 39.29 -10.33
CA ILE A 572 -34.76 39.85 -11.62
C ILE A 572 -35.42 41.23 -11.82
N LEU A 573 -36.74 41.34 -11.62
CA LEU A 573 -37.46 42.61 -11.74
C LEU A 573 -36.93 43.68 -10.78
N TYR A 574 -36.63 43.31 -9.54
CA TYR A 574 -36.02 44.20 -8.56
C TYR A 574 -34.65 44.72 -9.03
N LEU A 575 -33.78 43.85 -9.56
CA LEU A 575 -32.46 44.25 -10.04
C LEU A 575 -32.52 45.11 -11.32
N GLN A 576 -33.54 44.90 -12.15
CA GLN A 576 -33.82 45.72 -13.35
C GLN A 576 -34.33 47.13 -13.00
N THR A 577 -35.17 47.28 -11.96
CA THR A 577 -35.70 48.61 -11.57
C THR A 577 -34.64 49.53 -10.96
N ARG A 578 -33.58 48.98 -10.35
CA ARG A 578 -32.41 49.73 -9.83
C ARG A 578 -31.37 50.11 -10.89
N VAL A 579 -31.73 50.08 -12.17
CA VAL A 579 -30.86 50.49 -13.30
C VAL A 579 -31.00 51.98 -13.63
N ARG A 580 -31.82 52.74 -12.89
CA ARG A 580 -31.94 54.20 -13.07
C ARG A 580 -31.23 54.96 -11.98
#